data_AF-A0A0B6WZP8-F1
#
_entry.id   AF-A0A0B6WZP8-F1
#
_cell.length_a   1.000
_cell.length_b   1.000
_cell.length_c   1.000
_cell.angle_alpha   90.00
_cell.angle_beta   90.00
_cell.angle_gamma   90.00
#
_symmetry.space_group_name_H-M   'P 1'
#
loop_
_entity.id
_entity.type
_entity.pdbx_description
1 polymer ?
#
loop_
_entity_poly.entity_id
_entity_poly.type
_entity_poly.pdbx_seq_one_letter_code
_entity_poly.pdbx_strand_id
1 'polypeptide(L)'
;MGRFATNLRLRRGTGLLTALFALALPLSANGQRTGTIYARDFSLMEASELGFEIEARAVGTSWERQGAEAAVLIVYLDGMRNQDLLLWSGDSFFTYRILLGRASAGRHTVSLSLDAASRAKNARAVEIRSARPLLFNRANTSEEDLIAIANAPIIGARSDSIERFTDIPLLMYYELTRGPEDLLRLRYTLIFSNEDGGTQTAALMARWGRTTDIEWVYELSLRGGRIEEASYQGVEHRTKPFAGRKIQGDHPLLTVVSSNNNFSDLPSPTRRFAPLPIRVELKSASRESVMDAHPWIYRIMAEELKREGRIGESPSDLDKIADPRDYLYIEARAEAKSGPIAFEVQMDGARRAFRSDGCDERLCVEREGYFRAAVRLPKDYDPRRITSLRIRCCGCRENLSCSPERVKVLRAFKLDRDYIPHQLEVDRWLR
;
A
#
# COMPACT_ATOMS: atom_id res chain seq x y z
N MET A 1 24.46 -70.74 -54.93
CA MET A 1 23.90 -71.60 -53.86
C MET A 1 23.08 -70.67 -52.96
N GLY A 2 21.75 -70.55 -53.00
CA GLY A 2 20.70 -71.52 -53.23
C GLY A 2 19.91 -71.63 -51.92
N ARG A 3 18.75 -70.97 -51.81
CA ARG A 3 17.57 -71.40 -51.03
C ARG A 3 16.35 -70.49 -51.22
N PHE A 4 15.37 -71.11 -51.84
CA PHE A 4 13.92 -70.91 -51.96
C PHE A 4 13.16 -70.05 -50.93
N ALA A 5 12.35 -69.14 -51.49
CA ALA A 5 10.88 -68.99 -51.39
C ALA A 5 10.17 -69.09 -50.03
N THR A 6 9.32 -68.08 -49.72
CA THR A 6 7.86 -68.27 -49.72
C THR A 6 7.10 -66.93 -49.73
N ASN A 7 6.13 -66.82 -50.64
CA ASN A 7 5.08 -65.80 -50.68
C ASN A 7 3.95 -66.18 -49.72
N LEU A 8 3.36 -65.21 -49.01
CA LEU A 8 1.98 -65.35 -48.52
C LEU A 8 1.26 -64.00 -48.62
N ARG A 9 0.30 -63.93 -49.55
CA ARG A 9 -0.74 -62.89 -49.63
C ARG A 9 -1.76 -63.13 -48.52
N LEU A 10 -2.17 -62.08 -47.82
CA LEU A 10 -3.42 -62.08 -47.06
C LEU A 10 -4.36 -60.98 -47.56
N ARG A 11 -5.58 -61.43 -47.87
CA ARG A 11 -6.71 -60.68 -48.41
C ARG A 11 -7.33 -59.80 -47.34
N ARG A 12 -7.79 -58.62 -47.78
CA ARG A 12 -8.77 -57.77 -47.09
C ARG A 12 -10.18 -58.38 -47.20
N GLY A 13 -10.99 -58.24 -46.15
CA GLY A 13 -12.45 -58.27 -46.27
C GLY A 13 -13.17 -58.99 -45.13
N THR A 14 -13.69 -58.21 -44.17
CA THR A 14 -14.83 -58.41 -43.23
C THR A 14 -14.64 -57.32 -42.18
N GLY A 15 -15.45 -56.26 -42.07
CA GLY A 15 -16.90 -56.28 -41.85
C GLY A 15 -17.13 -56.34 -40.34
N LEU A 16 -17.09 -55.21 -39.62
CA LEU A 16 -17.58 -55.13 -38.24
C LEU A 16 -18.30 -53.81 -37.97
N LEU A 17 -19.42 -53.97 -37.29
CA LEU A 17 -20.44 -53.00 -36.95
C LEU A 17 -19.94 -51.86 -36.03
N THR A 18 -20.54 -50.71 -36.29
CA THR A 18 -21.00 -49.66 -35.38
C THR A 18 -20.97 -49.95 -33.87
N ALA A 19 -20.24 -49.12 -33.13
CA ALA A 19 -20.62 -48.66 -31.79
C ALA A 19 -19.95 -47.31 -31.52
N LEU A 20 -20.68 -46.22 -31.80
CA LEU A 20 -20.36 -44.87 -31.34
C LEU A 20 -20.57 -44.83 -29.82
N PHE A 21 -19.50 -45.04 -29.04
CA PHE A 21 -19.47 -44.60 -27.65
C PHE A 21 -19.20 -43.09 -27.66
N ALA A 22 -20.28 -42.30 -27.68
CA ALA A 22 -20.22 -40.94 -27.18
C ALA A 22 -19.93 -41.04 -25.67
N LEU A 23 -18.65 -40.93 -25.29
CA LEU A 23 -18.31 -40.58 -23.91
C LEU A 23 -18.84 -39.17 -23.68
N ALA A 24 -20.07 -39.09 -23.15
CA ALA A 24 -20.50 -37.93 -22.41
C ALA A 24 -19.56 -37.81 -21.20
N LEU A 25 -18.51 -37.01 -21.36
CA LEU A 25 -17.75 -36.50 -20.22
C LEU A 25 -18.77 -35.84 -19.30
N PRO A 26 -18.90 -36.27 -18.04
CA PRO A 26 -19.71 -35.50 -17.10
C PRO A 26 -19.05 -34.13 -17.03
N LEU A 27 -19.79 -33.08 -17.40
CA LEU A 27 -19.50 -31.74 -16.89
C LEU A 27 -19.53 -31.89 -15.37
N SER A 28 -18.35 -31.99 -14.76
CA SER A 28 -18.19 -31.85 -13.32
C SER A 28 -18.47 -30.40 -12.95
N ALA A 29 -19.75 -30.02 -13.02
CA ALA A 29 -20.32 -28.93 -12.27
C ALA A 29 -20.46 -29.41 -10.82
N ASN A 30 -19.34 -29.50 -10.09
CA ASN A 30 -19.38 -29.56 -8.63
C ASN A 30 -18.00 -29.29 -8.02
N GLY A 31 -17.54 -28.04 -8.14
CA GLY A 31 -16.84 -27.40 -7.04
C GLY A 31 -17.88 -26.59 -6.28
N GLN A 32 -18.56 -27.19 -5.29
CA GLN A 32 -19.29 -26.41 -4.31
C GLN A 32 -18.28 -25.41 -3.71
N ARG A 33 -18.37 -24.14 -4.10
CA ARG A 33 -17.59 -23.05 -3.52
C ARG A 33 -18.13 -22.79 -2.12
N THR A 34 -17.76 -23.63 -1.17
CA THR A 34 -18.04 -23.39 0.24
C THR A 34 -17.39 -22.07 0.62
N GLY A 35 -18.21 -21.03 0.86
CA GLY A 35 -17.73 -19.74 1.36
C GLY A 35 -17.78 -18.55 0.39
N THR A 36 -18.34 -18.67 -0.83
CA THR A 36 -18.68 -17.46 -1.61
C THR A 36 -19.80 -16.68 -0.91
N ILE A 37 -19.50 -15.46 -0.48
CA ILE A 37 -20.42 -14.58 0.24
C ILE A 37 -21.04 -13.51 -0.65
N TYR A 38 -20.48 -13.33 -1.85
CA TYR A 38 -20.96 -12.37 -2.84
C TYR A 38 -20.58 -12.81 -4.24
N ALA A 39 -21.48 -12.62 -5.20
CA ALA A 39 -21.20 -12.76 -6.62
C ALA A 39 -22.01 -11.73 -7.39
N ARG A 40 -21.40 -11.16 -8.44
CA ARG A 40 -22.07 -10.23 -9.36
C ARG A 40 -21.60 -10.46 -10.77
N ASP A 41 -22.59 -10.61 -11.65
CA ASP A 41 -22.37 -10.62 -13.09
C ASP A 41 -22.34 -9.19 -13.63
N PHE A 42 -21.53 -9.00 -14.66
CA PHE A 42 -21.49 -7.78 -15.45
C PHE A 42 -21.11 -8.11 -16.90
N SER A 43 -21.23 -7.12 -17.78
CA SER A 43 -20.85 -7.29 -19.18
C SER A 43 -20.06 -6.09 -19.66
N LEU A 44 -19.06 -6.35 -20.48
CA LEU A 44 -18.23 -5.35 -21.11
C LEU A 44 -18.51 -5.32 -22.60
N MET A 45 -18.76 -4.13 -23.14
CA MET A 45 -18.97 -3.95 -24.59
C MET A 45 -17.64 -4.03 -25.36
N GLU A 46 -16.54 -3.66 -24.71
CA GLU A 46 -15.19 -3.70 -25.24
C GLU A 46 -14.22 -4.17 -24.16
N ALA A 47 -13.01 -4.56 -24.55
CA ALA A 47 -11.97 -4.86 -23.57
C ALA A 47 -11.62 -3.60 -22.76
N SER A 48 -11.49 -3.73 -21.44
CA SER A 48 -11.28 -2.58 -20.55
C SER A 48 -10.40 -2.96 -19.35
N GLU A 49 -9.73 -1.97 -18.77
CA GLU A 49 -9.15 -2.09 -17.44
C GLU A 49 -10.28 -2.01 -16.40
N LEU A 50 -10.22 -2.86 -15.39
CA LEU A 50 -11.26 -2.98 -14.37
C LEU A 50 -10.72 -2.68 -12.98
N GLY A 51 -11.43 -1.83 -12.27
CA GLY A 51 -11.39 -1.75 -10.82
C GLY A 51 -12.62 -2.39 -10.20
N PHE A 52 -12.60 -2.54 -8.88
CA PHE A 52 -13.72 -3.00 -8.10
C PHE A 52 -13.79 -2.21 -6.80
N GLU A 53 -14.95 -1.61 -6.56
CA GLU A 53 -15.24 -0.89 -5.33
C GLU A 53 -16.14 -1.78 -4.46
N ILE A 54 -15.72 -2.03 -3.21
CA ILE A 54 -16.41 -2.88 -2.26
C ILE A 54 -16.60 -2.08 -0.96
N GLU A 55 -17.85 -1.81 -0.60
CA GLU A 55 -18.20 -1.29 0.71
C GLU A 55 -18.55 -2.46 1.65
N ALA A 56 -17.67 -2.73 2.60
CA ALA A 56 -17.81 -3.87 3.49
C ALA A 56 -17.32 -3.56 4.91
N ARG A 57 -17.72 -4.44 5.85
CA ARG A 57 -17.18 -4.50 7.21
C ARG A 57 -16.97 -5.94 7.64
N ALA A 58 -16.12 -6.14 8.64
CA ALA A 58 -15.94 -7.42 9.31
C ALA A 58 -16.46 -7.34 10.75
N VAL A 59 -17.57 -8.03 11.02
CA VAL A 59 -18.24 -7.98 12.33
C VAL A 59 -17.37 -8.63 13.40
N GLY A 60 -17.21 -7.95 14.53
CA GLY A 60 -16.36 -8.38 15.64
C GLY A 60 -14.87 -8.05 15.48
N THR A 61 -14.45 -7.44 14.37
CA THR A 61 -13.05 -7.06 14.16
C THR A 61 -12.75 -5.60 14.53
N SER A 62 -11.47 -5.31 14.74
CA SER A 62 -10.85 -4.01 14.99
C SER A 62 -9.34 -4.19 14.86
N TRP A 63 -8.70 -3.36 14.04
CA TRP A 63 -7.25 -3.39 13.82
C TRP A 63 -6.46 -3.21 15.13
N GLU A 64 -7.06 -2.51 16.08
CA GLU A 64 -6.50 -2.23 17.40
C GLU A 64 -6.41 -3.45 18.33
N ARG A 65 -7.23 -4.49 18.09
CA ARG A 65 -7.42 -5.59 19.04
C ARG A 65 -6.77 -6.87 18.54
N GLN A 66 -5.83 -7.39 19.34
CA GLN A 66 -5.19 -8.68 19.08
C GLN A 66 -6.21 -9.81 18.97
N GLY A 67 -6.07 -10.65 17.93
CA GLY A 67 -6.98 -11.75 17.62
C GLY A 67 -8.33 -11.33 17.01
N ALA A 68 -8.52 -10.03 16.76
CA ALA A 68 -9.71 -9.46 16.13
C ALA A 68 -9.35 -8.53 14.96
N GLU A 69 -8.18 -8.66 14.35
CA GLU A 69 -7.61 -7.68 13.44
C GLU A 69 -8.47 -7.43 12.19
N ALA A 70 -8.70 -8.48 11.40
CA ALA A 70 -9.44 -8.38 10.15
C ALA A 70 -10.06 -9.72 9.72
N ALA A 71 -11.00 -9.64 8.77
CA ALA A 71 -11.35 -10.78 7.92
C ALA A 71 -10.61 -10.68 6.58
N VAL A 72 -10.36 -11.82 5.94
CA VAL A 72 -9.72 -11.91 4.64
C VAL A 72 -10.74 -12.42 3.62
N LEU A 73 -10.89 -11.71 2.50
CA LEU A 73 -11.66 -12.14 1.35
C LEU A 73 -10.71 -12.58 0.22
N ILE A 74 -11.10 -13.61 -0.51
CA ILE A 74 -10.47 -13.98 -1.78
C ILE A 74 -11.37 -13.47 -2.90
N VAL A 75 -10.80 -12.67 -3.79
CA VAL A 75 -11.46 -12.12 -4.97
C VAL A 75 -11.22 -13.06 -6.13
N TYR A 76 -12.30 -13.40 -6.84
CA TYR A 76 -12.25 -14.17 -8.07
C TYR A 76 -12.85 -13.37 -9.22
N LEU A 77 -12.25 -13.47 -10.41
CA LEU A 77 -12.80 -13.01 -11.67
C LEU A 77 -12.95 -14.23 -12.58
N ASP A 78 -14.17 -14.47 -13.06
CA ASP A 78 -14.53 -15.61 -13.90
C ASP A 78 -14.14 -16.97 -13.30
N GLY A 79 -14.22 -17.05 -11.98
CA GLY A 79 -13.84 -18.23 -11.20
C GLY A 79 -12.34 -18.46 -11.03
N MET A 80 -11.50 -17.63 -11.62
CA MET A 80 -10.05 -17.64 -11.38
C MET A 80 -9.73 -16.72 -10.19
N ARG A 81 -8.86 -17.20 -9.30
CA ARG A 81 -8.40 -16.41 -8.17
C ARG A 81 -7.62 -15.18 -8.67
N ASN A 82 -8.08 -13.99 -8.30
CA ASN A 82 -7.50 -12.72 -8.70
C ASN A 82 -6.52 -12.21 -7.64
N GLN A 83 -7.00 -11.95 -6.41
CA GLN A 83 -6.22 -11.39 -5.30
C GLN A 83 -6.89 -11.63 -3.94
N ASP A 84 -6.25 -11.20 -2.87
CA ASP A 84 -6.79 -11.15 -1.52
C ASP A 84 -7.21 -9.72 -1.15
N LEU A 85 -8.18 -9.59 -0.25
CA LEU A 85 -8.60 -8.31 0.33
C LEU A 85 -8.74 -8.46 1.85
N LEU A 86 -7.93 -7.72 2.59
CA LEU A 86 -8.06 -7.63 4.05
C LEU A 86 -9.05 -6.51 4.42
N LEU A 87 -10.06 -6.86 5.20
CA LEU A 87 -11.03 -5.91 5.76
C LEU A 87 -10.47 -5.27 7.03
N TRP A 88 -9.37 -4.53 6.88
CA TRP A 88 -8.61 -3.90 7.97
C TRP A 88 -9.36 -2.77 8.70
N SER A 89 -10.50 -2.31 8.19
CA SER A 89 -11.26 -1.20 8.80
C SER A 89 -12.18 -1.67 9.93
N GLY A 90 -12.11 -2.96 10.30
CA GLY A 90 -12.83 -3.48 11.45
C GLY A 90 -14.33 -3.68 11.23
N ASP A 91 -15.09 -3.56 12.32
CA ASP A 91 -16.56 -3.56 12.36
C ASP A 91 -17.18 -2.20 11.96
N SER A 92 -16.54 -1.50 11.04
CA SER A 92 -17.04 -0.26 10.44
C SER A 92 -17.05 -0.42 8.93
N PHE A 93 -18.13 0.03 8.29
CA PHE A 93 -18.20 0.00 6.83
C PHE A 93 -17.14 0.91 6.24
N PHE A 94 -16.37 0.36 5.31
CA PHE A 94 -15.32 1.06 4.59
C PHE A 94 -15.35 0.67 3.11
N THR A 95 -14.99 1.63 2.26
CA THR A 95 -14.93 1.46 0.81
C THR A 95 -13.52 1.06 0.38
N TYR A 96 -13.34 -0.22 0.11
CA TYR A 96 -12.12 -0.79 -0.46
C TYR A 96 -12.15 -0.66 -1.98
N ARG A 97 -11.04 -0.21 -2.57
CA ARG A 97 -10.88 -0.12 -4.03
C ARG A 97 -9.67 -0.92 -4.46
N ILE A 98 -9.92 -1.91 -5.32
CA ILE A 98 -8.90 -2.80 -5.87
C ILE A 98 -8.92 -2.78 -7.39
N LEU A 99 -7.80 -3.09 -8.01
CA LEU A 99 -7.66 -3.31 -9.43
C LEU A 99 -7.86 -4.80 -9.73
N LEU A 100 -8.77 -5.13 -10.65
CA LEU A 100 -8.96 -6.51 -11.12
C LEU A 100 -8.09 -6.83 -12.36
N GLY A 101 -7.60 -5.79 -13.02
CA GLY A 101 -6.83 -5.85 -14.26
C GLY A 101 -7.70 -5.84 -15.51
N ARG A 102 -7.10 -6.24 -16.63
CA ARG A 102 -7.73 -6.21 -17.94
C ARG A 102 -8.69 -7.38 -18.16
N ALA A 103 -9.89 -7.07 -18.65
CA ALA A 103 -10.87 -8.06 -19.10
C ALA A 103 -11.26 -7.84 -20.57
N SER A 104 -11.65 -8.92 -21.25
CA SER A 104 -12.14 -8.88 -22.64
C SER A 104 -13.57 -8.33 -22.72
N ALA A 105 -14.06 -8.05 -23.93
CA ALA A 105 -15.49 -7.86 -24.12
C ALA A 105 -16.24 -9.17 -23.81
N GLY A 106 -17.45 -9.08 -23.26
CA GLY A 106 -18.27 -10.24 -22.92
C GLY A 106 -18.85 -10.21 -21.51
N ARG A 107 -19.40 -11.37 -21.09
CA ARG A 107 -19.95 -11.58 -19.75
C ARG A 107 -18.85 -12.00 -18.79
N HIS A 108 -18.86 -11.40 -17.61
CA HIS A 108 -17.92 -11.68 -16.53
C HIS A 108 -18.66 -11.84 -15.20
N THR A 109 -18.04 -12.57 -14.28
CA THR A 109 -18.52 -12.72 -12.91
C THR A 109 -17.39 -12.39 -11.94
N VAL A 110 -17.62 -11.41 -11.07
CA VAL A 110 -16.77 -11.19 -9.89
C VAL A 110 -17.40 -11.86 -8.69
N SER A 111 -16.64 -12.66 -7.94
CA SER A 111 -17.12 -13.29 -6.71
C SER A 111 -16.13 -13.13 -5.57
N LEU A 112 -16.65 -12.94 -4.36
CA LEU A 112 -15.89 -12.80 -3.14
C LEU A 112 -16.17 -14.00 -2.25
N SER A 113 -15.12 -14.64 -1.76
CA SER A 113 -15.22 -15.73 -0.81
C SER A 113 -14.51 -15.39 0.49
N LEU A 114 -15.10 -15.78 1.63
CA LEU A 114 -14.44 -15.63 2.93
C LEU A 114 -13.30 -16.65 3.04
N ASP A 115 -12.09 -16.17 3.33
CA ASP A 115 -10.98 -17.03 3.71
C ASP A 115 -11.05 -17.31 5.22
N ALA A 116 -11.75 -18.38 5.56
CA ALA A 116 -11.91 -18.79 6.95
C ALA A 116 -10.59 -19.21 7.62
N ALA A 117 -9.55 -19.56 6.86
CA ALA A 117 -8.27 -20.01 7.41
C ALA A 117 -7.37 -18.83 7.83
N SER A 118 -7.50 -17.69 7.17
CA SER A 118 -6.66 -16.50 7.43
C SER A 118 -7.39 -15.31 8.05
N ARG A 119 -8.65 -15.48 8.47
CA ARG A 119 -9.34 -14.47 9.27
C ARG A 119 -8.85 -14.46 10.73
N ALA A 120 -8.93 -13.31 11.37
CA ALA A 120 -8.74 -13.22 12.81
C ALA A 120 -9.76 -14.09 13.56
N LYS A 121 -9.37 -14.63 14.72
CA LYS A 121 -10.20 -15.57 15.51
C LYS A 121 -11.57 -14.98 15.83
N ASN A 122 -11.60 -13.70 16.20
CA ASN A 122 -12.81 -12.97 16.59
C ASN A 122 -13.58 -12.35 15.40
N ALA A 123 -13.15 -12.56 14.15
CA ALA A 123 -13.91 -12.15 12.97
C ALA A 123 -15.14 -13.04 12.81
N ARG A 124 -16.33 -12.54 13.14
CA ARG A 124 -17.56 -13.35 13.22
C ARG A 124 -18.27 -13.49 11.89
N ALA A 125 -18.39 -12.39 11.16
CA ALA A 125 -19.07 -12.32 9.88
C ALA A 125 -18.46 -11.24 8.99
N VAL A 126 -18.73 -11.31 7.70
CA VAL A 126 -18.46 -10.23 6.75
C VAL A 126 -19.79 -9.77 6.18
N GLU A 127 -19.99 -8.47 6.16
CA GLU A 127 -21.14 -7.84 5.54
C GLU A 127 -20.67 -6.96 4.38
N ILE A 128 -21.24 -7.19 3.20
CA ILE A 128 -21.00 -6.38 2.00
C ILE A 128 -22.26 -5.57 1.76
N ARG A 129 -22.16 -4.25 1.89
CA ARG A 129 -23.29 -3.33 1.64
C ARG A 129 -23.45 -3.07 0.16
N SER A 130 -22.33 -2.82 -0.53
CA SER A 130 -22.32 -2.60 -1.97
C SER A 130 -21.01 -3.12 -2.55
N ALA A 131 -21.05 -3.64 -3.77
CA ALA A 131 -19.84 -3.90 -4.54
C ALA A 131 -20.09 -3.75 -6.04
N ARG A 132 -19.25 -3.01 -6.75
CA ARG A 132 -19.47 -2.65 -8.15
C ARG A 132 -18.17 -2.58 -8.97
N PRO A 133 -18.19 -3.03 -10.23
CA PRO A 133 -17.08 -2.80 -11.15
C PRO A 133 -16.92 -1.31 -11.44
N LEU A 134 -15.66 -0.90 -11.57
CA LEU A 134 -15.24 0.39 -12.08
C LEU A 134 -14.60 0.13 -13.45
N LEU A 135 -15.09 0.80 -14.49
CA LEU A 135 -14.56 0.63 -15.85
C LEU A 135 -13.61 1.78 -16.14
N PHE A 136 -12.43 1.48 -16.66
CA PHE A 136 -11.48 2.47 -17.14
C PHE A 136 -11.27 2.28 -18.63
N ASN A 137 -11.81 3.22 -19.42
CA ASN A 137 -11.66 3.28 -20.86
C ASN A 137 -11.49 4.73 -21.33
N ARG A 138 -11.28 4.91 -22.64
CA ARG A 138 -11.06 6.24 -23.26
C ARG A 138 -12.27 7.16 -23.14
N ALA A 139 -13.46 6.64 -22.88
CA ALA A 139 -14.67 7.45 -22.75
C ALA A 139 -14.79 8.13 -21.38
N ASN A 140 -14.13 7.59 -20.34
CA ASN A 140 -14.32 8.07 -18.96
C ASN A 140 -13.02 8.32 -18.18
N THR A 141 -11.86 8.01 -18.75
CA THR A 141 -10.55 8.14 -18.10
C THR A 141 -9.58 8.85 -19.04
N SER A 142 -8.77 9.77 -18.50
CA SER A 142 -7.75 10.45 -19.30
C SER A 142 -6.74 9.44 -19.86
N GLU A 143 -6.11 9.74 -21.01
CA GLU A 143 -5.13 8.84 -21.62
C GLU A 143 -3.96 8.51 -20.66
N GLU A 144 -3.48 9.51 -19.93
CA GLU A 144 -2.42 9.34 -18.94
C GLU A 144 -2.84 8.43 -17.79
N ASP A 145 -4.06 8.61 -17.27
CA ASP A 145 -4.56 7.80 -16.16
C ASP A 145 -4.88 6.38 -16.64
N LEU A 146 -5.30 6.19 -17.89
CA LEU A 146 -5.42 4.86 -18.50
C LEU A 146 -4.09 4.15 -18.58
N ILE A 147 -3.03 4.83 -19.02
CA ILE A 147 -1.68 4.28 -19.05
C ILE A 147 -1.23 3.92 -17.63
N ALA A 148 -1.50 4.78 -16.65
CA ALA A 148 -1.16 4.53 -15.25
C ALA A 148 -1.92 3.32 -14.68
N ILE A 149 -3.22 3.22 -14.92
CA ILE A 149 -4.02 2.09 -14.45
C ILE A 149 -3.54 0.79 -15.09
N ALA A 150 -3.34 0.76 -16.41
CA ALA A 150 -2.91 -0.43 -17.16
C ALA A 150 -1.49 -0.92 -16.79
N ASN A 151 -0.67 -0.07 -16.17
CA ASN A 151 0.71 -0.39 -15.76
C ASN A 151 0.90 -0.43 -14.24
N ALA A 152 -0.19 -0.35 -13.46
CA ALA A 152 -0.13 -0.42 -12.00
C ALA A 152 0.38 -1.80 -11.55
N PRO A 153 1.33 -1.87 -10.59
CA PRO A 153 1.88 -3.14 -10.15
C PRO A 153 0.89 -3.94 -9.29
N ILE A 154 0.92 -5.27 -9.44
CA ILE A 154 0.30 -6.23 -8.52
C ILE A 154 1.35 -6.67 -7.51
N ILE A 155 0.99 -6.64 -6.23
CA ILE A 155 1.90 -6.81 -5.11
C ILE A 155 1.73 -8.20 -4.52
N GLY A 156 2.76 -9.00 -4.63
CA GLY A 156 2.94 -10.22 -3.87
C GLY A 156 3.19 -9.92 -2.41
N ALA A 157 2.39 -10.52 -1.53
CA ALA A 157 2.59 -10.38 -0.09
C ALA A 157 3.90 -11.06 0.35
N ARG A 158 4.62 -10.44 1.30
CA ARG A 158 5.68 -11.12 2.05
C ARG A 158 5.06 -12.27 2.84
N SER A 159 5.78 -13.38 2.97
CA SER A 159 5.38 -14.46 3.85
C SER A 159 5.27 -13.94 5.28
N ASP A 160 4.14 -14.17 5.94
CA ASP A 160 3.78 -13.76 7.32
C ASP A 160 3.07 -12.40 7.51
N SER A 161 3.00 -11.52 6.50
CA SER A 161 2.31 -10.23 6.63
C SER A 161 0.80 -10.41 6.90
N ILE A 162 0.13 -11.29 6.13
CA ILE A 162 -1.31 -11.55 6.29
C ILE A 162 -1.58 -12.26 7.60
N GLU A 163 -0.76 -13.25 7.94
CA GLU A 163 -0.93 -14.08 9.13
C GLU A 163 -0.69 -13.29 10.43
N ARG A 164 0.17 -12.27 10.39
CA ARG A 164 0.45 -11.37 11.51
C ARG A 164 -0.40 -10.10 11.53
N PHE A 165 -1.12 -9.84 10.44
CA PHE A 165 -1.84 -8.59 10.21
C PHE A 165 -0.92 -7.36 10.36
N THR A 166 0.22 -7.38 9.66
CA THR A 166 1.21 -6.27 9.61
C THR A 166 1.68 -6.06 8.18
N ASP A 167 2.27 -4.89 7.89
CA ASP A 167 2.75 -4.51 6.55
C ASP A 167 1.72 -4.75 5.45
N ILE A 168 0.46 -4.39 5.70
CA ILE A 168 -0.59 -4.59 4.70
C ILE A 168 -0.63 -3.39 3.75
N PRO A 169 -0.69 -3.62 2.42
CA PRO A 169 -0.91 -2.55 1.45
C PRO A 169 -2.21 -1.80 1.74
N LEU A 170 -2.13 -0.52 2.12
CA LEU A 170 -3.29 0.31 2.42
C LEU A 170 -3.75 1.13 1.23
N LEU A 171 -2.82 1.82 0.58
CA LEU A 171 -3.11 2.74 -0.52
C LEU A 171 -1.94 2.79 -1.49
N MET A 172 -2.24 2.60 -2.77
CA MET A 172 -1.30 2.85 -3.85
C MET A 172 -1.62 4.19 -4.49
N TYR A 173 -0.59 4.96 -4.81
CA TYR A 173 -0.73 6.16 -5.61
C TYR A 173 0.30 6.19 -6.72
N TYR A 174 0.09 7.06 -7.71
CA TYR A 174 1.07 7.35 -8.74
C TYR A 174 1.28 8.85 -8.93
N GLU A 175 2.51 9.18 -9.27
CA GLU A 175 2.94 10.50 -9.71
C GLU A 175 3.27 10.46 -11.19
N LEU A 176 2.99 11.56 -11.88
CA LEU A 176 3.21 11.72 -13.30
C LEU A 176 4.10 12.92 -13.57
N THR A 177 5.22 12.69 -14.24
CA THR A 177 6.14 13.74 -14.68
C THR A 177 6.27 13.72 -16.20
N ARG A 178 6.15 14.89 -16.82
CA ARG A 178 6.37 15.07 -18.26
C ARG A 178 7.77 15.61 -18.51
N GLY A 179 8.46 15.05 -19.49
CA GLY A 179 9.77 15.47 -19.95
C GLY A 179 9.73 15.95 -21.40
N PRO A 180 10.90 16.26 -21.98
CA PRO A 180 11.02 16.63 -23.39
C PRO A 180 10.68 15.45 -24.31
N GLU A 181 10.35 15.77 -25.57
CA GLU A 181 10.13 14.78 -26.64
C GLU A 181 9.08 13.71 -26.29
N ASP A 182 7.95 14.14 -25.71
CA ASP A 182 6.83 13.27 -25.29
C ASP A 182 7.21 12.18 -24.26
N LEU A 183 8.28 12.41 -23.48
CA LEU A 183 8.63 11.54 -22.36
C LEU A 183 7.60 11.67 -21.25
N LEU A 184 7.01 10.53 -20.87
CA LEU A 184 6.12 10.40 -19.72
C LEU A 184 6.76 9.48 -18.69
N ARG A 185 6.94 9.95 -17.46
CA ARG A 185 7.39 9.12 -16.34
C ARG A 185 6.27 8.91 -15.34
N LEU A 186 6.03 7.65 -14.99
CA LEU A 186 5.06 7.22 -13.99
C LEU A 186 5.80 6.52 -12.86
N ARG A 187 5.56 6.96 -11.62
CA ARG A 187 6.09 6.33 -10.42
C ARG A 187 4.94 5.91 -9.53
N TYR A 188 4.86 4.63 -9.19
CA TYR A 188 3.90 4.10 -8.21
C TYR A 188 4.56 4.01 -6.85
N THR A 189 3.82 4.39 -5.82
CA THR A 189 4.22 4.31 -4.42
C THR A 189 3.12 3.65 -3.63
N LEU A 190 3.50 2.86 -2.64
CA LEU A 190 2.57 2.13 -1.78
C LEU A 190 2.78 2.51 -0.33
N ILE A 191 1.67 2.78 0.36
CA ILE A 191 1.64 2.99 1.80
C ILE A 191 1.28 1.66 2.47
N PHE A 192 2.16 1.18 3.33
CA PHE A 192 1.95 0.01 4.16
C PHE A 192 1.50 0.41 5.56
N SER A 193 0.80 -0.48 6.25
CA SER A 193 0.25 -0.20 7.58
C SER A 193 1.30 0.04 8.67
N ASN A 194 2.52 -0.49 8.50
CA ASN A 194 3.62 -0.41 9.45
C ASN A 194 4.98 -0.34 8.76
N GLU A 195 6.01 -0.02 9.53
CA GLU A 195 7.41 -0.34 9.27
C GLU A 195 7.84 -1.30 10.38
N ASP A 196 8.00 -2.58 10.03
CA ASP A 196 8.49 -3.63 10.94
C ASP A 196 9.94 -4.04 10.65
N GLY A 197 10.62 -3.26 9.80
CA GLY A 197 12.01 -3.41 9.36
C GLY A 197 13.08 -3.21 10.43
N GLY A 198 12.68 -2.80 11.64
CA GLY A 198 13.56 -2.60 12.79
C GLY A 198 13.95 -1.14 13.02
N THR A 199 13.34 -0.18 12.31
CA THR A 199 13.49 1.24 12.66
C THR A 199 12.73 1.52 13.95
N GLN A 200 13.38 2.17 14.92
CA GLN A 200 12.73 2.47 16.19
C GLN A 200 11.52 3.40 15.99
N THR A 201 10.43 3.13 16.69
CA THR A 201 9.15 3.86 16.56
C THR A 201 9.29 5.38 16.79
N ALA A 202 10.11 5.77 17.76
CA ALA A 202 10.41 7.18 18.02
C ALA A 202 11.17 7.82 16.86
N ALA A 203 12.06 7.08 16.19
CA ALA A 203 12.79 7.57 15.01
C ALA A 203 11.85 7.75 13.82
N LEU A 204 10.91 6.81 13.62
CA LEU A 204 9.84 6.89 12.64
C LEU A 204 9.04 8.21 12.81
N MET A 205 8.59 8.49 14.04
CA MET A 205 7.89 9.75 14.34
C MET A 205 8.76 10.99 14.19
N ALA A 206 9.98 10.99 14.73
CA ALA A 206 10.86 12.17 14.69
C ALA A 206 11.27 12.56 13.26
N ARG A 207 11.53 11.57 12.40
CA ARG A 207 12.16 11.77 11.08
C ARG A 207 11.20 11.68 9.89
N TRP A 208 10.02 11.10 10.08
CA TRP A 208 8.99 10.98 9.04
C TRP A 208 7.61 11.40 9.52
N GLY A 209 7.37 11.57 10.83
CA GLY A 209 6.05 11.92 11.37
C GLY A 209 4.98 10.87 11.10
N ARG A 210 5.38 9.60 11.03
CA ARG A 210 4.52 8.42 10.83
C ARG A 210 5.29 7.15 11.20
N THR A 211 4.58 6.06 11.41
CA THR A 211 5.15 4.71 11.53
C THR A 211 4.66 3.76 10.44
N THR A 212 3.71 4.17 9.59
CA THR A 212 3.46 3.50 8.32
C THR A 212 4.74 3.51 7.50
N ASP A 213 4.89 2.55 6.59
CA ASP A 213 5.93 2.62 5.57
C ASP A 213 5.40 3.20 4.26
N ILE A 214 6.23 3.92 3.52
CA ILE A 214 5.85 4.51 2.22
C ILE A 214 7.00 4.25 1.26
N GLU A 215 6.84 3.30 0.35
CA GLU A 215 7.91 2.85 -0.54
C GLU A 215 7.50 2.99 -2.01
N TRP A 216 8.41 3.54 -2.83
CA TRP A 216 8.16 3.60 -4.26
C TRP A 216 8.38 2.20 -4.82
N VAL A 217 7.39 1.68 -5.55
CA VAL A 217 7.35 0.26 -5.89
C VAL A 217 7.90 0.03 -7.29
N TYR A 218 7.44 0.84 -8.24
CA TYR A 218 7.67 0.66 -9.65
C TYR A 218 7.71 2.02 -10.33
N GLU A 219 8.66 2.21 -11.24
CA GLU A 219 8.75 3.39 -12.09
C GLU A 219 8.91 2.95 -13.54
N LEU A 220 8.17 3.56 -14.45
CA LEU A 220 8.36 3.40 -15.88
C LEU A 220 8.46 4.74 -16.58
N SER A 221 9.21 4.76 -17.66
CA SER A 221 9.29 5.88 -18.60
C SER A 221 8.79 5.42 -19.97
N LEU A 222 7.92 6.22 -20.59
CA LEU A 222 7.34 5.95 -21.90
C LEU A 222 7.60 7.11 -22.86
N ARG A 223 7.75 6.78 -24.15
CA ARG A 223 7.78 7.75 -25.24
C ARG A 223 6.88 7.29 -26.37
N GLY A 224 5.99 8.17 -26.84
CA GLY A 224 5.01 7.82 -27.87
C GLY A 224 4.17 6.58 -27.52
N GLY A 225 3.86 6.39 -26.22
CA GLY A 225 3.09 5.25 -25.71
C GLY A 225 3.88 3.93 -25.55
N ARG A 226 5.17 3.89 -25.89
CA ARG A 226 6.04 2.72 -25.71
C ARG A 226 6.89 2.87 -24.45
N ILE A 227 6.96 1.83 -23.62
CA ILE A 227 7.84 1.77 -22.46
C ILE A 227 9.31 1.69 -22.96
N GLU A 228 10.13 2.65 -22.55
CA GLU A 228 11.58 2.66 -22.80
C GLU A 228 12.33 2.00 -21.64
N GLU A 229 11.92 2.32 -20.41
CA GLU A 229 12.55 1.85 -19.18
C GLU A 229 11.51 1.51 -18.13
N ALA A 230 11.82 0.49 -17.33
CA ALA A 230 11.02 0.07 -16.19
C ALA A 230 11.96 -0.39 -15.07
N SER A 231 11.71 0.07 -13.84
CA SER A 231 12.54 -0.24 -12.67
C SER A 231 11.71 -0.35 -11.41
N TYR A 232 12.26 -0.97 -10.38
CA TYR A 232 11.63 -1.16 -9.08
C TYR A 232 12.64 -0.97 -7.95
N GLN A 233 12.15 -0.75 -6.74
CA GLN A 233 12.98 -0.61 -5.54
C GLN A 233 13.29 -1.98 -4.95
N GLY A 234 14.49 -2.49 -5.24
CA GLY A 234 15.00 -3.73 -4.67
C GLY A 234 15.47 -3.58 -3.22
N VAL A 235 15.81 -4.72 -2.61
CA VAL A 235 16.43 -4.82 -1.28
C VAL A 235 17.60 -3.82 -1.13
N GLU A 236 17.74 -3.27 0.09
CA GLU A 236 18.63 -2.13 0.43
C GLU A 236 18.26 -0.84 -0.31
N HIS A 237 16.99 -0.68 -0.68
CA HIS A 237 16.49 0.46 -1.45
C HIS A 237 17.21 0.70 -2.79
N ARG A 238 17.76 -0.36 -3.40
CA ARG A 238 18.49 -0.26 -4.67
C ARG A 238 17.53 -0.23 -5.86
N THR A 239 17.65 0.76 -6.73
CA THR A 239 16.94 0.75 -8.02
C THR A 239 17.43 -0.41 -8.89
N LYS A 240 16.52 -1.28 -9.34
CA LYS A 240 16.80 -2.41 -10.23
C LYS A 240 15.91 -2.34 -11.47
N PRO A 241 16.42 -2.71 -12.66
CA PRO A 241 15.57 -2.84 -13.84
C PRO A 241 14.53 -3.94 -13.62
N PHE A 242 13.32 -3.73 -14.13
CA PHE A 242 12.26 -4.73 -14.08
C PHE A 242 12.40 -5.71 -15.25
N ALA A 243 12.52 -7.00 -14.93
CA ALA A 243 12.53 -8.11 -15.89
C ALA A 243 11.50 -9.20 -15.52
N GLY A 244 10.60 -8.91 -14.59
CA GLY A 244 9.62 -9.83 -14.05
C GLY A 244 8.45 -10.13 -14.97
N ARG A 245 7.53 -10.96 -14.45
CA ARG A 245 6.30 -11.31 -15.16
C ARG A 245 5.27 -10.20 -15.06
N LYS A 246 4.47 -10.06 -16.12
CA LYS A 246 3.23 -9.29 -16.12
C LYS A 246 2.02 -10.24 -16.08
N ILE A 247 0.97 -9.87 -15.36
CA ILE A 247 -0.24 -10.69 -15.21
C ILE A 247 -1.50 -9.82 -15.29
N GLN A 248 -2.66 -10.44 -15.52
CA GLN A 248 -3.96 -9.76 -15.56
C GLN A 248 -4.00 -8.60 -16.57
N GLY A 249 -3.26 -8.71 -17.68
CA GLY A 249 -2.95 -7.61 -18.58
C GLY A 249 -1.46 -7.30 -18.55
N ASP A 250 -1.11 -6.02 -18.51
CA ASP A 250 0.27 -5.54 -18.53
C ASP A 250 0.82 -5.19 -17.13
N HIS A 251 0.12 -5.57 -16.06
CA HIS A 251 0.48 -5.25 -14.68
C HIS A 251 1.75 -6.00 -14.23
N PRO A 252 2.81 -5.29 -13.85
CA PRO A 252 4.00 -5.88 -13.25
C PRO A 252 3.66 -6.66 -11.98
N LEU A 253 4.19 -7.88 -11.84
CA LEU A 253 4.13 -8.61 -10.57
C LEU A 253 5.43 -8.37 -9.79
N LEU A 254 5.31 -7.70 -8.64
CA LEU A 254 6.42 -7.46 -7.71
C LEU A 254 6.08 -8.05 -6.35
N THR A 255 7.04 -8.72 -5.71
CA THR A 255 6.85 -9.36 -4.40
C THR A 255 7.61 -8.59 -3.34
N VAL A 256 6.98 -8.36 -2.18
CA VAL A 256 7.68 -7.84 -1.00
C VAL A 256 8.60 -8.93 -0.43
N VAL A 257 9.90 -8.66 -0.34
CA VAL A 257 10.93 -9.65 0.02
C VAL A 257 11.79 -9.26 1.22
N SER A 258 11.54 -8.11 1.83
CA SER A 258 12.22 -7.67 3.05
C SER A 258 11.24 -7.07 4.06
N SER A 259 11.66 -6.96 5.32
CA SER A 259 10.87 -6.36 6.41
C SER A 259 10.77 -4.83 6.30
N ASN A 260 11.67 -4.18 5.57
CA ASN A 260 11.55 -2.76 5.19
C ASN A 260 10.84 -2.58 3.83
N ASN A 261 9.91 -3.48 3.51
CA ASN A 261 9.02 -3.43 2.35
C ASN A 261 9.70 -3.20 0.97
N ASN A 262 10.90 -3.74 0.73
CA ASN A 262 11.53 -3.70 -0.60
C ASN A 262 11.10 -4.91 -1.46
N PHE A 263 11.30 -4.78 -2.77
CA PHE A 263 10.67 -5.65 -3.76
C PHE A 263 11.63 -6.58 -4.50
N SER A 264 11.07 -7.61 -5.12
CA SER A 264 11.70 -8.43 -6.14
C SER A 264 10.71 -8.68 -7.28
N ASP A 265 11.21 -8.72 -8.51
CA ASP A 265 10.48 -9.09 -9.71
C ASP A 265 10.52 -10.61 -10.01
N LEU A 266 11.09 -11.39 -9.08
CA LEU A 266 11.03 -12.83 -9.12
C LEU A 266 9.63 -13.36 -8.74
N PRO A 267 9.30 -14.59 -9.17
CA PRO A 267 7.97 -15.16 -8.94
C PRO A 267 7.52 -15.10 -7.48
N SER A 268 6.23 -14.80 -7.34
CA SER A 268 5.58 -14.47 -6.07
C SER A 268 4.84 -15.66 -5.44
N PRO A 269 4.65 -15.68 -4.10
CA PRO A 269 3.70 -16.56 -3.42
C PRO A 269 2.26 -16.43 -3.96
N THR A 270 1.38 -17.30 -3.46
CA THR A 270 -0.04 -17.33 -3.86
C THR A 270 -0.78 -16.04 -3.47
N ARG A 271 -0.40 -15.37 -2.39
CA ARG A 271 -1.07 -14.17 -1.84
C ARG A 271 -0.72 -12.89 -2.59
N ARG A 272 -1.73 -12.12 -2.99
CA ARG A 272 -1.55 -10.93 -3.84
C ARG A 272 -2.52 -9.82 -3.47
N PHE A 273 -2.09 -8.59 -3.66
CA PHE A 273 -2.87 -7.37 -3.49
C PHE A 273 -2.68 -6.46 -4.69
N ALA A 274 -3.75 -5.81 -5.12
CA ALA A 274 -3.69 -4.79 -6.15
C ALA A 274 -4.59 -3.62 -5.73
N PRO A 275 -4.18 -2.78 -4.76
CA PRO A 275 -4.91 -1.56 -4.45
C PRO A 275 -5.08 -0.73 -5.72
N LEU A 276 -6.29 -0.21 -5.95
CA LEU A 276 -6.53 0.66 -7.10
C LEU A 276 -5.72 1.95 -6.92
N PRO A 277 -4.78 2.28 -7.83
CA PRO A 277 -3.92 3.42 -7.62
C PRO A 277 -4.67 4.73 -7.85
N ILE A 278 -4.31 5.77 -7.09
CA ILE A 278 -4.83 7.13 -7.26
C ILE A 278 -3.74 8.09 -7.75
N ARG A 279 -4.11 9.06 -8.60
CA ARG A 279 -3.18 10.12 -9.00
C ARG A 279 -2.95 11.08 -7.85
N VAL A 280 -1.70 11.45 -7.61
CA VAL A 280 -1.34 12.52 -6.67
C VAL A 280 -0.37 13.52 -7.31
N GLU A 281 -0.33 14.73 -6.77
CA GLU A 281 0.60 15.79 -7.18
C GLU A 281 1.40 16.23 -5.96
N LEU A 282 2.71 15.90 -5.96
CA LEU A 282 3.59 16.07 -4.81
C LEU A 282 4.74 17.06 -5.08
N LYS A 283 4.71 17.83 -6.18
CA LYS A 283 5.74 18.85 -6.49
C LYS A 283 6.04 19.84 -5.36
N SER A 284 5.06 20.07 -4.48
CA SER A 284 5.17 21.05 -3.38
C SER A 284 4.81 20.49 -2.01
N ALA A 285 4.83 19.16 -1.84
CA ALA A 285 4.45 18.49 -0.60
C ALA A 285 5.33 17.26 -0.34
N SER A 286 5.42 16.85 0.93
CA SER A 286 6.00 15.57 1.29
C SER A 286 5.08 14.43 0.86
N ARG A 287 5.64 13.22 0.67
CA ARG A 287 4.86 12.01 0.38
C ARG A 287 3.86 11.66 1.48
N GLU A 288 4.14 12.07 2.70
CA GLU A 288 3.25 11.93 3.85
C GLU A 288 1.94 12.73 3.67
N SER A 289 1.90 13.71 2.78
CA SER A 289 0.68 14.47 2.47
C SER A 289 -0.48 13.61 1.94
N VAL A 290 -0.18 12.45 1.36
CA VAL A 290 -1.20 11.48 0.94
C VAL A 290 -1.99 10.97 2.16
N MET A 291 -1.35 10.84 3.33
CA MET A 291 -2.04 10.47 4.57
C MET A 291 -2.97 11.57 5.07
N ASP A 292 -2.67 12.84 4.78
CA ASP A 292 -3.55 13.96 5.16
C ASP A 292 -4.86 13.93 4.36
N ALA A 293 -4.76 13.61 3.07
CA ALA A 293 -5.91 13.44 2.18
C ALA A 293 -6.72 12.16 2.50
N HIS A 294 -6.08 11.20 3.17
CA HIS A 294 -6.65 9.90 3.54
C HIS A 294 -6.43 9.60 5.04
N PRO A 295 -7.02 10.41 5.94
CA PRO A 295 -6.66 10.43 7.37
C PRO A 295 -6.97 9.13 8.12
N TRP A 296 -7.81 8.26 7.54
CA TRP A 296 -7.99 6.90 8.06
C TRP A 296 -6.67 6.12 8.12
N ILE A 297 -5.64 6.48 7.34
CA ILE A 297 -4.31 5.87 7.42
C ILE A 297 -3.67 6.17 8.79
N TYR A 298 -3.82 7.38 9.33
CA TYR A 298 -3.34 7.71 10.68
C TYR A 298 -4.03 6.88 11.76
N ARG A 299 -5.33 6.62 11.59
CA ARG A 299 -6.08 5.72 12.47
C ARG A 299 -5.51 4.31 12.43
N ILE A 300 -5.33 3.73 11.24
CA ILE A 300 -4.78 2.38 11.10
C ILE A 300 -3.37 2.27 11.68
N MET A 301 -2.51 3.25 11.40
CA MET A 301 -1.20 3.38 12.01
C MET A 301 -1.26 3.33 13.54
N ALA A 302 -2.12 4.14 14.16
CA ALA A 302 -2.25 4.23 15.61
C ALA A 302 -2.84 2.95 16.22
N GLU A 303 -3.87 2.38 15.58
CA GLU A 303 -4.50 1.13 15.99
C GLU A 303 -3.48 -0.03 15.98
N GLU A 304 -2.63 -0.10 14.95
CA GLU A 304 -1.59 -1.11 14.85
C GLU A 304 -0.55 -0.99 15.96
N LEU A 305 0.01 0.21 16.16
CA LEU A 305 0.98 0.45 17.21
C LEU A 305 0.41 0.14 18.60
N LYS A 306 -0.88 0.44 18.83
CA LYS A 306 -1.55 0.10 20.08
C LYS A 306 -1.65 -1.42 20.28
N ARG A 307 -2.06 -2.15 19.23
CA ARG A 307 -2.11 -3.62 19.24
C ARG A 307 -0.74 -4.23 19.51
N GLU A 308 0.33 -3.64 18.97
CA GLU A 308 1.71 -4.07 19.17
C GLU A 308 2.31 -3.63 20.53
N GLY A 309 1.58 -2.87 21.34
CA GLY A 309 2.09 -2.36 22.62
C GLY A 309 3.18 -1.28 22.48
N ARG A 310 3.25 -0.62 21.33
CA ARG A 310 4.20 0.45 20.97
C ARG A 310 3.70 1.85 21.33
N ILE A 311 2.47 1.98 21.82
CA ILE A 311 1.93 3.23 22.41
C ILE A 311 1.92 3.12 23.93
N GLY A 312 2.44 4.13 24.64
CA GLY A 312 2.40 4.22 26.10
C GLY A 312 2.35 5.65 26.62
N GLU A 313 1.87 5.84 27.85
CA GLU A 313 1.73 7.18 28.46
C GLU A 313 3.08 7.82 28.81
N SER A 314 4.04 7.00 29.20
CA SER A 314 5.42 7.40 29.51
C SER A 314 6.42 6.50 28.77
N PRO A 315 6.59 6.68 27.45
CA PRO A 315 7.60 5.97 26.66
C PRO A 315 8.97 6.09 27.31
N SER A 316 9.57 4.95 27.65
CA SER A 316 10.85 4.82 28.35
C SER A 316 12.01 4.45 27.44
N ASP A 317 11.73 4.01 26.22
CA ASP A 317 12.68 3.60 25.19
C ASP A 317 12.26 4.18 23.82
N LEU A 318 13.07 3.92 22.79
CA LEU A 318 12.81 4.42 21.43
C LEU A 318 11.79 3.57 20.66
N ASP A 319 11.43 2.39 21.15
CA ASP A 319 10.48 1.50 20.47
C ASP A 319 9.03 1.84 20.84
N LYS A 320 8.84 2.73 21.83
CA LYS A 320 7.54 3.24 22.23
C LYS A 320 7.38 4.73 21.93
N ILE A 321 6.15 5.12 21.64
CA ILE A 321 5.74 6.52 21.46
C ILE A 321 4.51 6.84 22.30
N ALA A 322 4.19 8.12 22.46
CA ALA A 322 2.89 8.53 22.99
C ALA A 322 1.80 8.30 21.94
N ASP A 323 0.55 8.56 22.31
CA ASP A 323 -0.55 8.54 21.34
C ASP A 323 -0.22 9.51 20.18
N PRO A 324 -0.34 9.11 18.90
CA PRO A 324 -0.10 9.99 17.76
C PRO A 324 -0.84 11.33 17.83
N ARG A 325 -1.97 11.41 18.54
CA ARG A 325 -2.74 12.66 18.75
C ARG A 325 -2.05 13.67 19.68
N ASP A 326 -1.06 13.23 20.44
CA ASP A 326 -0.24 14.06 21.33
C ASP A 326 0.99 14.67 20.61
N TYR A 327 1.05 14.58 19.29
CA TYR A 327 2.15 15.12 18.48
C TYR A 327 1.72 16.34 17.69
N LEU A 328 2.63 17.32 17.61
CA LEU A 328 2.61 18.35 16.57
C LEU A 328 3.35 17.80 15.35
N TYR A 329 2.63 17.67 14.24
CA TYR A 329 3.21 17.27 12.95
C TYR A 329 3.65 18.50 12.20
N ILE A 330 4.84 18.45 11.61
CA ILE A 330 5.47 19.58 10.91
C ILE A 330 5.90 19.08 9.54
N GLU A 331 5.41 19.72 8.47
CA GLU A 331 5.99 19.58 7.15
C GLU A 331 6.96 20.72 6.89
N ALA A 332 8.13 20.34 6.38
CA ALA A 332 9.18 21.27 6.05
C ALA A 332 9.82 20.92 4.70
N ARG A 333 10.60 21.86 4.17
CA ARG A 333 11.45 21.66 3.00
C ARG A 333 12.87 22.08 3.32
N ALA A 334 13.82 21.20 3.05
CA ALA A 334 15.25 21.51 3.06
C ALA A 334 15.72 21.76 1.62
N GLU A 335 16.30 22.93 1.36
CA GLU A 335 16.77 23.30 0.00
C GLU A 335 18.02 22.52 -0.43
N ALA A 336 18.85 22.14 0.54
CA ALA A 336 20.02 21.30 0.39
C ALA A 336 20.22 20.52 1.70
N LYS A 337 21.13 19.54 1.71
CA LYS A 337 21.53 18.87 2.96
C LYS A 337 21.91 19.90 4.03
N SER A 338 21.14 19.90 5.13
CA SER A 338 21.27 20.81 6.26
C SER A 338 22.13 20.26 7.39
N GLY A 339 22.72 19.06 7.23
CA GLY A 339 23.19 18.29 8.38
C GLY A 339 22.03 17.84 9.30
N PRO A 340 22.33 17.23 10.45
CA PRO A 340 21.33 16.69 11.36
C PRO A 340 20.59 17.82 12.10
N ILE A 341 19.29 17.97 11.81
CA ILE A 341 18.41 18.97 12.42
C ILE A 341 17.31 18.32 13.28
N ALA A 342 16.72 19.12 14.16
CA ALA A 342 15.55 18.77 14.96
C ALA A 342 14.60 19.96 15.09
N PHE A 343 13.34 19.70 15.42
CA PHE A 343 12.34 20.72 15.71
C PHE A 343 12.17 20.88 17.21
N GLU A 344 12.09 22.12 17.66
CA GLU A 344 11.89 22.49 19.06
C GLU A 344 10.63 23.36 19.21
N VAL A 345 9.72 22.94 20.09
CA VAL A 345 8.46 23.61 20.37
C VAL A 345 8.46 24.10 21.82
N GLN A 346 8.31 25.42 22.00
CA GLN A 346 8.11 26.00 23.31
C GLN A 346 6.62 26.19 23.56
N MET A 347 6.17 25.77 24.74
CA MET A 347 4.81 26.01 25.22
C MET A 347 4.81 27.01 26.37
N ASP A 348 3.74 27.79 26.47
CA ASP A 348 3.48 28.70 27.57
C ASP A 348 3.44 27.96 28.92
N GLY A 349 4.17 28.46 29.91
CA GLY A 349 4.33 27.85 31.22
C GLY A 349 5.23 26.60 31.28
N ALA A 350 5.77 26.12 30.16
CA ALA A 350 6.69 24.98 30.17
C ALA A 350 8.12 25.41 30.51
N ARG A 351 8.75 24.76 31.50
CA ARG A 351 10.14 25.05 31.92
C ARG A 351 11.19 24.72 30.86
N ARG A 352 10.89 23.79 29.96
CA ARG A 352 11.78 23.33 28.88
C ARG A 352 10.96 23.19 27.60
N ALA A 353 11.60 23.45 26.47
CA ALA A 353 11.02 23.17 25.17
C ALA A 353 10.97 21.67 24.87
N PHE A 354 9.97 21.26 24.10
CA PHE A 354 9.81 19.90 23.60
C PHE A 354 10.57 19.75 22.29
N ARG A 355 11.19 18.59 22.06
CA ARG A 355 12.02 18.37 20.86
C ARG A 355 11.66 17.10 20.14
N SER A 356 11.71 17.11 18.81
CA SER A 356 11.50 15.91 17.99
C SER A 356 12.55 14.84 18.26
N ASP A 357 13.78 15.25 18.56
CA ASP A 357 14.92 14.35 18.80
C ASP A 357 15.05 13.90 20.26
N GLY A 358 14.34 14.52 21.21
CA GLY A 358 14.42 14.13 22.62
C GLY A 358 15.84 14.11 23.21
N CYS A 359 16.80 14.85 22.64
CA CYS A 359 18.25 14.76 22.92
C CYS A 359 18.97 13.49 22.43
N ASP A 360 18.39 12.70 21.53
CA ASP A 360 18.99 11.49 20.97
C ASP A 360 19.33 11.69 19.48
N GLU A 361 20.63 11.59 19.16
CA GLU A 361 21.15 11.83 17.81
C GLU A 361 20.62 10.83 16.77
N ARG A 362 20.10 9.67 17.19
CA ARG A 362 19.47 8.70 16.29
C ARG A 362 18.13 9.17 15.73
N LEU A 363 17.53 10.18 16.37
CA LEU A 363 16.24 10.76 15.99
C LEU A 363 16.38 12.00 15.09
N CYS A 364 17.60 12.39 14.73
CA CYS A 364 17.86 13.55 13.88
C CYS A 364 17.31 13.38 12.47
N VAL A 365 16.84 14.49 11.92
CA VAL A 365 16.45 14.58 10.51
C VAL A 365 17.66 14.98 9.68
N GLU A 366 18.01 14.18 8.68
CA GLU A 366 19.04 14.50 7.70
C GLU A 366 18.54 14.12 6.30
N ARG A 367 17.96 15.09 5.59
CA ARG A 367 17.44 14.92 4.22
C ARG A 367 17.22 16.27 3.55
N GLU A 368 17.13 16.20 2.23
CA GLU A 368 16.76 17.31 1.36
C GLU A 368 15.33 17.12 0.82
N GLY A 369 14.77 18.17 0.21
CA GLY A 369 13.42 18.14 -0.34
C GLY A 369 12.34 18.29 0.72
N TYR A 370 11.11 17.91 0.37
CA TYR A 370 9.96 17.96 1.27
C TYR A 370 9.94 16.76 2.20
N PHE A 371 9.71 17.01 3.49
CA PHE A 371 9.65 15.95 4.50
C PHE A 371 8.73 16.33 5.65
N ARG A 372 8.44 15.34 6.49
CA ARG A 372 7.65 15.49 7.70
C ARG A 372 8.41 15.04 8.94
N ALA A 373 8.13 15.69 10.06
CA ALA A 373 8.60 15.34 11.38
C ALA A 373 7.46 15.49 12.39
N ALA A 374 7.60 14.89 13.57
CA ALA A 374 6.65 15.05 14.66
C ALA A 374 7.35 15.36 15.97
N VAL A 375 6.79 16.29 16.74
CA VAL A 375 7.26 16.67 18.09
C VAL A 375 6.21 16.22 19.09
N ARG A 376 6.62 15.36 20.02
CA ARG A 376 5.74 14.94 21.13
C ARG A 376 5.50 16.13 22.05
N LEU A 377 4.24 16.40 22.34
CA LEU A 377 3.79 17.42 23.30
C LEU A 377 3.05 16.76 24.47
N PRO A 378 2.68 17.51 25.52
CA PRO A 378 1.87 16.97 26.59
C PRO A 378 0.56 16.39 26.08
N LYS A 379 0.05 15.37 26.78
CA LYS A 379 -1.24 14.77 26.48
C LYS A 379 -2.32 15.85 26.40
N ASP A 380 -3.15 15.76 25.37
CA ASP A 380 -4.26 16.70 25.13
C ASP A 380 -3.83 18.18 25.05
N TYR A 381 -2.60 18.47 24.59
CA TYR A 381 -2.09 19.84 24.51
C TYR A 381 -3.02 20.78 23.72
N ASP A 382 -3.12 22.03 24.16
CA ASP A 382 -3.80 23.11 23.43
C ASP A 382 -2.80 23.82 22.49
N PRO A 383 -3.00 23.77 21.17
CA PRO A 383 -2.13 24.45 20.20
C PRO A 383 -2.01 25.97 20.44
N ARG A 384 -3.01 26.61 21.06
CA ARG A 384 -2.97 28.05 21.38
C ARG A 384 -1.90 28.41 22.41
N ARG A 385 -1.40 27.42 23.16
CA ARG A 385 -0.32 27.59 24.14
C ARG A 385 1.07 27.43 23.53
N ILE A 386 1.20 27.14 22.24
CA ILE A 386 2.50 27.12 21.56
C ILE A 386 2.97 28.56 21.37
N THR A 387 4.15 28.89 21.89
CA THR A 387 4.72 30.25 21.86
C THR A 387 5.83 30.41 20.82
N SER A 388 6.50 29.32 20.46
CA SER A 388 7.50 29.31 19.38
C SER A 388 7.73 27.92 18.80
N LEU A 389 8.06 27.87 17.52
CA LEU A 389 8.58 26.70 16.80
C LEU A 389 9.93 27.07 16.18
N ARG A 390 10.98 26.31 16.49
CA ARG A 390 12.34 26.55 16.01
C ARG A 390 12.93 25.32 15.36
N ILE A 391 13.80 25.52 14.37
CA ILE A 391 14.68 24.49 13.83
C ILE A 391 16.05 24.70 14.45
N ARG A 392 16.68 23.61 14.87
CA ARG A 392 17.98 23.62 15.56
C ARG A 392 18.87 22.51 15.03
N CYS A 393 20.18 22.63 15.31
CA CYS A 393 21.03 21.46 15.25
C CYS A 393 20.54 20.41 16.25
N CYS A 394 20.50 19.19 15.76
CA CYS A 394 20.03 18.05 16.53
C CYS A 394 20.96 17.80 17.73
N GLY A 395 20.49 17.01 18.69
CA GLY A 395 21.27 16.64 19.86
C GLY A 395 21.33 17.75 20.91
N CYS A 396 21.88 17.36 22.07
CA CYS A 396 22.04 18.24 23.23
C CYS A 396 23.50 18.58 23.51
N ARG A 397 24.39 18.21 22.59
CA ARG A 397 25.81 18.58 22.55
C ARG A 397 26.01 19.72 21.57
N GLU A 398 26.91 20.64 21.89
CA GLU A 398 27.06 21.92 21.18
C GLU A 398 27.82 21.83 19.85
N ASN A 399 28.35 20.66 19.47
CA ASN A 399 29.33 20.53 18.37
C ASN A 399 28.78 19.94 17.05
N LEU A 400 27.47 19.80 16.88
CA LEU A 400 26.91 19.29 15.61
C LEU A 400 26.86 20.40 14.56
N SER A 401 27.60 20.22 13.46
CA SER A 401 27.54 21.13 12.31
C SER A 401 26.24 20.88 11.54
N CYS A 402 25.40 21.91 11.46
CA CYS A 402 24.17 21.89 10.70
C CYS A 402 23.80 23.30 10.21
N SER A 403 22.83 23.39 9.31
CA SER A 403 22.33 24.62 8.68
C SER A 403 20.80 24.69 8.80
N PRO A 404 20.25 25.01 9.99
CA PRO A 404 18.81 25.13 10.20
C PRO A 404 18.15 26.17 9.29
N GLU A 405 18.88 27.22 8.92
CA GLU A 405 18.44 28.30 8.04
C GLU A 405 18.09 27.85 6.62
N ARG A 406 18.54 26.65 6.20
CA ARG A 406 18.21 26.04 4.90
C ARG A 406 16.91 25.23 4.92
N VAL A 407 16.24 25.19 6.07
CA VAL A 407 15.01 24.44 6.28
C VAL A 407 13.86 25.42 6.51
N LYS A 408 12.82 25.30 5.69
CA LYS A 408 11.60 26.11 5.80
C LYS A 408 10.45 25.25 6.30
N VAL A 409 9.80 25.67 7.38
CA VAL A 409 8.52 25.09 7.79
C VAL A 409 7.42 25.56 6.83
N LEU A 410 6.62 24.63 6.34
CA LEU A 410 5.55 24.89 5.39
C LEU A 410 4.17 24.82 6.04
N ARG A 411 3.98 23.83 6.92
CA ARG A 411 2.74 23.64 7.66
C ARG A 411 2.98 22.87 8.95
N ALA A 412 2.01 23.00 9.86
CA ALA A 412 1.90 22.15 11.02
C ALA A 412 0.43 21.80 11.27
N PHE A 413 0.19 20.63 11.85
CA PHE A 413 -1.14 20.18 12.21
C PHE A 413 -1.12 19.32 13.47
N LYS A 414 -2.30 19.16 14.07
CA LYS A 414 -2.58 18.21 15.15
C LYS A 414 -3.63 17.23 14.67
N LEU A 415 -3.53 15.96 15.05
CA LEU A 415 -4.60 15.00 14.83
C LEU A 415 -5.70 15.17 15.90
N ASP A 416 -6.97 15.18 15.50
CA ASP A 416 -8.08 15.13 16.44
C ASP A 416 -8.35 13.71 16.97
N ARG A 417 -9.44 13.57 17.72
CA ARG A 417 -9.87 12.30 18.31
C ARG A 417 -10.11 11.20 17.26
N ASP A 418 -10.48 11.59 16.03
CA ASP A 418 -10.83 10.72 14.90
C ASP A 418 -9.65 10.57 13.92
N TYR A 419 -8.45 11.03 14.33
CA TYR A 419 -7.22 11.03 13.54
C TYR A 419 -7.26 11.91 12.28
N ILE A 420 -8.14 12.91 12.26
CA ILE A 420 -8.23 13.89 11.17
C ILE A 420 -7.23 15.02 11.45
N PRO A 421 -6.37 15.41 10.48
CA PRO A 421 -5.43 16.50 10.65
C PRO A 421 -6.14 17.85 10.67
N HIS A 422 -5.90 18.62 11.72
CA HIS A 422 -6.33 20.03 11.84
C HIS A 422 -5.14 20.93 11.66
N GLN A 423 -5.14 21.64 10.53
CA GLN A 423 -4.10 22.60 10.16
C GLN A 423 -4.02 23.74 11.19
N LEU A 424 -2.80 24.16 11.51
CA LEU A 424 -2.51 25.21 12.49
C LEU A 424 -1.81 26.39 11.78
N GLU A 425 -2.03 27.61 12.30
CA GLU A 425 -1.40 28.83 11.78
C GLU A 425 0.05 28.95 12.27
N VAL A 426 0.98 28.43 11.48
CA VAL A 426 2.40 28.31 11.86
C VAL A 426 3.12 29.65 11.96
N ASP A 427 2.70 30.65 11.17
CA ASP A 427 3.31 31.99 11.16
C ASP A 427 3.26 32.69 12.53
N ARG A 428 2.36 32.27 13.42
CA ARG A 428 2.31 32.76 14.80
C ARG A 428 3.48 32.30 15.67
N TRP A 429 4.20 31.25 15.26
CA TRP A 429 5.21 30.57 16.07
C TRP A 429 6.62 30.68 15.51
N LEU A 430 6.75 30.90 14.20
CA LEU A 430 8.04 31.10 13.56
C LEU A 430 8.59 32.46 14.02
N ARG A 431 9.71 32.42 14.74
CA ARG A 431 10.43 33.59 15.22
C ARG A 431 11.85 33.56 14.70
#